data_AF-A0A9E0V4U0-F1
#
_entry.id   AF-A0A9E0V4U0-F1
#
_cell.length_a   1.000
_cell.length_b   1.000
_cell.length_c   1.000
_cell.angle_alpha   90.00
_cell.angle_beta   90.00
_cell.angle_gamma   90.00
#
_symmetry.space_group_name_H-M   'P 1'
#
loop_
_entity.id
_entity.type
_entity.pdbx_description
1 polymer ?
#
loop_
_entity_poly.entity_id
_entity_poly.type
_entity_poly.pdbx_seq_one_letter_code
_entity_poly.pdbx_strand_id
1 'polypeptide(L)'
;MMIFITWILLSFLVAFFGSSRKIGFGVALLVSLLLSPLIGFICLILSKDKQTDAVEKAILQGNLEQRILQSKPTQKDYDTLEKAYKTKLITQQEYEYRKTLLVKADTK
;
A
#
# COMPACT_ATOMS: atom_id res chain seq x y z
N MET A 1 -33.58 -30.64 4.35
CA MET A 1 -33.70 -29.61 3.29
C MET A 1 -33.76 -28.18 3.84
N MET A 2 -34.70 -27.83 4.73
CA MET A 2 -34.77 -26.47 5.30
C MET A 2 -33.46 -25.98 5.95
N ILE A 3 -32.77 -26.84 6.70
CA ILE A 3 -31.50 -26.50 7.37
C ILE A 3 -30.42 -26.06 6.36
N PHE A 4 -30.37 -26.70 5.20
CA PHE A 4 -29.38 -26.40 4.16
C PHE A 4 -29.65 -25.03 3.50
N ILE A 5 -30.93 -24.71 3.30
CA ILE A 5 -31.38 -23.41 2.78
C ILE A 5 -31.08 -22.30 3.78
N THR A 6 -31.39 -22.50 5.06
CA THR A 6 -31.05 -21.54 6.14
C THR A 6 -29.54 -21.33 6.23
N TRP A 7 -28.75 -22.39 6.08
CA TRP A 7 -27.28 -22.31 6.11
C TRP A 7 -26.70 -21.46 4.98
N ILE A 8 -27.20 -21.65 3.75
CA ILE A 8 -26.79 -20.88 2.59
C ILE A 8 -27.20 -19.41 2.74
N LEU A 9 -28.43 -19.15 3.18
CA LEU A 9 -28.92 -17.79 3.42
C LEU A 9 -28.08 -17.09 4.49
N LEU A 10 -27.78 -17.78 5.59
CA LEU A 10 -26.95 -17.22 6.67
C LEU A 10 -25.52 -16.94 6.18
N SER A 11 -24.98 -17.80 5.31
CA SER A 11 -23.66 -17.57 4.70
C SER A 11 -23.65 -16.36 3.78
N PHE A 12 -24.71 -16.16 3.00
CA PHE A 12 -24.88 -14.96 2.18
C PHE A 12 -24.98 -13.69 3.03
N LEU A 13 -25.69 -13.76 4.16
CA LEU A 13 -25.82 -12.64 5.09
C LEU A 13 -24.46 -12.27 5.68
N VAL A 14 -23.70 -13.26 6.17
CA VAL A 14 -22.33 -13.06 6.65
C VAL A 14 -21.45 -12.47 5.55
N ALA A 15 -21.51 -13.01 4.33
CA ALA A 15 -20.73 -12.50 3.21
C ALA A 15 -21.09 -11.04 2.86
N PHE A 16 -22.37 -10.67 2.89
CA PHE A 16 -22.85 -9.32 2.63
C PHE A 16 -22.24 -8.31 3.63
N PHE A 17 -22.25 -8.64 4.92
CA PHE A 17 -21.55 -7.84 5.94
C PHE A 17 -20.03 -7.76 5.71
N GLY A 18 -19.45 -8.81 5.12
CA GLY A 18 -18.02 -8.88 4.80
C GLY A 18 -17.60 -8.02 3.62
N SER A 19 -18.55 -7.59 2.78
CA SER A 19 -18.30 -6.73 1.61
C SER A 19 -17.69 -5.37 1.98
N SER A 20 -18.07 -4.82 3.14
CA SER A 20 -17.55 -3.55 3.66
C SER A 20 -16.17 -3.69 4.33
N ARG A 21 -15.72 -4.93 4.59
CA ARG A 21 -14.43 -5.24 5.25
C ARG A 21 -13.35 -5.51 4.21
N LYS A 22 -12.09 -5.48 4.64
CA LYS A 22 -10.94 -5.81 3.78
C LYS A 22 -11.01 -7.23 3.19
N ILE A 23 -11.63 -8.16 3.91
CA ILE A 23 -11.80 -9.56 3.48
C ILE A 23 -12.64 -9.68 2.20
N GLY A 24 -13.61 -8.78 2.00
CA GLY A 24 -14.51 -8.78 0.84
C GLY A 24 -15.56 -9.89 0.85
N PHE A 25 -16.56 -9.74 -0.03
CA PHE A 25 -17.71 -10.64 -0.13
C PHE A 25 -17.32 -12.08 -0.52
N GLY A 26 -16.49 -12.26 -1.56
CA GLY A 26 -16.18 -13.59 -2.11
C GLY A 26 -15.40 -14.48 -1.13
N VAL A 27 -14.41 -13.92 -0.44
CA VAL A 27 -13.63 -14.67 0.55
C VAL A 27 -14.48 -14.95 1.79
N ALA A 28 -15.28 -13.98 2.26
CA ALA A 28 -16.20 -14.18 3.37
C ALA A 28 -17.24 -15.28 3.07
N LEU A 29 -17.77 -15.32 1.83
CA LEU A 29 -18.73 -16.33 1.41
C LEU A 29 -18.10 -17.72 1.34
N LEU A 30 -16.89 -17.85 0.77
CA LEU A 30 -16.18 -19.13 0.72
C LEU A 30 -15.89 -19.67 2.12
N VAL A 31 -15.36 -18.83 3.01
CA VAL A 31 -15.04 -19.24 4.40
C VAL A 31 -16.32 -19.62 5.16
N SER A 32 -17.37 -18.82 5.03
CA SER A 32 -18.67 -19.09 5.66
C SER A 32 -19.33 -20.37 5.14
N LEU A 33 -19.21 -20.65 3.85
CA LEU A 33 -19.85 -21.81 3.21
C LEU A 33 -19.08 -23.11 3.49
N LEU A 34 -17.74 -23.07 3.51
CA LEU A 34 -16.90 -24.24 3.76
C LEU A 34 -16.76 -24.59 5.26
N LEU A 35 -16.46 -23.61 6.12
CA LEU A 35 -16.17 -23.89 7.54
C LEU A 35 -17.42 -23.84 8.39
N SER A 36 -18.22 -22.78 8.24
CA SER A 36 -19.53 -22.53 8.86
C SER A 36 -19.80 -21.03 8.89
N PRO A 37 -21.08 -20.59 8.82
CA PRO A 37 -21.46 -19.20 9.01
C PRO A 37 -20.89 -18.56 10.27
N LEU A 38 -20.74 -19.35 11.34
CA LEU A 38 -20.19 -18.88 12.60
C LEU A 38 -18.70 -18.49 12.47
N ILE A 39 -17.91 -19.32 11.80
CA ILE A 39 -16.49 -19.04 11.56
C ILE A 39 -16.34 -17.87 10.57
N GLY A 40 -17.17 -17.83 9.53
CA GLY A 40 -17.22 -16.70 8.60
C GLY A 40 -17.45 -15.38 9.33
N PHE A 41 -18.37 -15.36 10.30
CA PHE A 41 -18.68 -14.18 11.10
C PHE A 41 -17.53 -13.77 12.03
N ILE A 42 -16.86 -14.73 12.66
CA ILE A 42 -15.67 -14.45 13.51
C ILE A 42 -14.55 -13.82 12.66
N CYS A 43 -14.25 -14.37 11.49
CA CYS A 43 -13.28 -13.79 10.55
C CYS A 43 -13.64 -12.36 10.14
N LEU A 44 -14.93 -12.07 10.01
CA LEU A 44 -15.45 -10.77 9.60
C LEU A 44 -15.23 -9.71 10.69
N ILE A 45 -15.44 -10.07 11.95
CA ILE A 45 -15.16 -9.18 13.10
C ILE A 45 -13.67 -8.89 13.23
N LEU A 46 -12.83 -9.92 13.05
CA LEU A 46 -11.36 -9.78 13.13
C LEU A 46 -10.76 -9.03 11.92
N SER A 47 -11.49 -8.90 10.82
CA SER A 47 -11.01 -8.22 9.62
C SER A 47 -11.00 -6.70 9.81
N LYS A 48 -9.87 -6.06 9.46
CA LYS A 48 -9.74 -4.60 9.43
C LYS A 48 -10.80 -3.98 8.50
N ASP A 49 -11.29 -2.81 8.91
CA ASP A 49 -12.17 -1.99 8.08
C ASP A 49 -11.38 -1.41 6.89
N LYS A 50 -12.01 -1.37 5.73
CA LYS A 50 -11.45 -0.85 4.48
C LYS A 50 -11.06 0.62 4.60
N GLN A 51 -11.75 1.38 5.45
CA GLN A 51 -11.43 2.79 5.71
C GLN A 51 -10.09 2.99 6.43
N THR A 52 -9.77 2.13 7.40
CA THR A 52 -8.52 2.25 8.18
C THR A 52 -7.29 2.03 7.30
N ASP A 53 -7.36 1.12 6.32
CA ASP A 53 -6.27 0.88 5.37
C ASP A 53 -6.07 2.03 4.37
N ALA A 54 -7.15 2.71 3.98
CA ALA A 54 -7.07 3.84 3.05
C ALA A 54 -6.41 5.06 3.72
N VAL A 55 -6.76 5.32 4.98
CA VAL A 55 -6.14 6.37 5.80
C VAL A 55 -4.67 6.03 6.09
N GLU A 56 -4.36 4.78 6.43
CA GLU A 56 -2.98 4.32 6.62
C GLU A 56 -2.14 4.52 5.34
N LYS A 57 -2.66 4.13 4.17
CA LYS A 57 -1.97 4.36 2.90
C LYS A 57 -1.83 5.84 2.54
N ALA A 58 -2.83 6.66 2.81
CA ALA A 58 -2.77 8.10 2.57
C ALA A 58 -1.74 8.78 3.48
N ILE A 59 -1.63 8.36 4.74
CA ILE A 59 -0.62 8.88 5.68
C ILE A 59 0.78 8.40 5.27
N LEU A 60 0.93 7.14 4.85
CA LEU A 60 2.21 6.61 4.39
C LEU A 60 2.67 7.29 3.11
N GLN A 61 1.79 7.46 2.12
CA GLN A 61 2.09 8.18 0.88
C GLN A 61 2.36 9.66 1.14
N GLY A 62 1.56 10.31 1.98
CA GLY A 62 1.79 11.68 2.41
C GLY A 62 3.13 11.86 3.14
N ASN A 63 3.53 10.90 3.98
CA ASN A 63 4.84 10.93 4.65
C ASN A 63 6.00 10.69 3.67
N LEU A 64 5.83 9.81 2.68
CA LEU A 64 6.83 9.56 1.65
C LEU A 64 7.01 10.78 0.74
N GLU A 65 5.92 11.37 0.24
CA GLU A 65 5.99 12.60 -0.54
C GLU A 65 6.54 13.76 0.29
N GLN A 66 6.15 13.90 1.56
CA GLN A 66 6.76 14.89 2.45
C GLN A 66 8.25 14.59 2.69
N ARG A 67 8.67 13.33 2.80
CA ARG A 67 10.09 12.99 2.94
C ARG A 67 10.88 13.23 1.66
N ILE A 68 10.30 13.04 0.48
CA ILE A 68 10.94 13.31 -0.81
C ILE A 68 11.03 14.83 -1.06
N LEU A 69 10.03 15.58 -0.62
CA LEU A 69 9.96 17.04 -0.77
C LEU A 69 10.77 17.75 0.33
N GLN A 70 10.84 17.20 1.54
CA GLN A 70 11.69 17.69 2.64
C GLN A 70 13.10 17.10 2.61
N SER A 71 13.38 16.05 1.82
CA SER A 71 14.74 15.64 1.50
C SER A 71 15.36 16.66 0.55
N LYS A 72 15.69 17.82 1.09
CA LYS A 72 16.70 18.71 0.54
C LYS A 72 17.96 17.86 0.28
N PRO A 73 18.50 17.82 -0.95
CA PRO A 73 19.64 16.99 -1.29
C PRO A 73 20.80 17.29 -0.33
N THR A 74 21.09 16.34 0.55
CA THR A 74 22.12 16.50 1.59
C THR A 74 23.49 16.39 0.92
N GLN A 75 24.40 17.29 1.30
CA GLN A 75 25.78 17.47 0.78
C GLN A 75 26.56 16.17 0.46
N LYS A 76 26.22 15.05 1.11
CA LYS A 76 26.81 13.72 0.92
C LYS A 76 26.60 13.13 -0.49
N ASP A 77 25.54 13.50 -1.21
CA ASP A 77 25.31 13.03 -2.58
C ASP A 77 26.29 13.66 -3.58
N TYR A 78 26.67 14.93 -3.39
CA TYR A 78 27.66 15.60 -4.24
C TYR A 78 29.04 14.95 -4.10
N ASP A 79 29.43 14.58 -2.88
CA ASP A 79 30.70 13.92 -2.59
C ASP A 79 30.76 12.51 -3.21
N THR A 80 29.62 11.81 -3.27
CA THR A 80 29.48 10.48 -3.86
C THR A 80 29.49 10.54 -5.40
N LEU A 81 28.85 11.56 -5.99
CA LEU A 81 28.90 11.86 -7.42
C LEU A 81 30.31 12.28 -7.88
N GLU A 82 31.03 13.08 -7.09
CA GLU A 82 32.41 13.46 -7.37
C GLU A 82 33.36 12.25 -7.29
N LYS A 83 33.16 11.37 -6.31
CA LYS A 83 33.90 10.10 -6.20
C LYS A 83 33.60 9.16 -7.35
N ALA A 84 32.35 9.02 -7.76
CA ALA A 84 31.96 8.18 -8.91
C ALA A 84 32.57 8.71 -10.23
N TYR A 85 32.65 10.03 -10.39
CA TYR A 85 33.32 10.68 -11.51
C TYR A 85 34.85 10.45 -11.47
N LYS A 86 35.50 10.62 -10.30
CA LYS A 86 36.94 10.34 -10.13
C LYS A 86 37.30 8.87 -10.32
N THR A 87 36.35 7.96 -10.10
CA THR A 87 36.51 6.50 -10.29
C THR A 87 36.24 6.07 -11.74
N LYS A 88 36.00 7.00 -12.68
CA LYS A 88 35.67 6.74 -14.11
C LYS A 88 34.46 5.81 -14.34
N LEU A 89 33.51 5.73 -13.40
CA LEU A 89 32.32 4.89 -13.53
C LEU A 89 31.19 5.54 -14.35
N ILE A 90 31.30 6.83 -14.65
CA ILE A 90 30.29 7.63 -15.36
C ILE A 90 30.96 8.59 -16.35
N THR A 91 30.35 8.74 -17.54
CA THR A 91 30.80 9.64 -18.61
C THR A 91 30.37 11.08 -18.33
N GLN A 92 31.22 12.05 -18.71
CA GLN A 92 31.04 13.50 -18.54
C GLN A 92 29.63 14.03 -18.85
N GLN A 93 28.97 13.46 -19.87
CA GLN A 93 27.64 13.92 -20.29
C GLN A 93 26.53 13.57 -19.30
N GLU A 94 26.65 12.44 -18.60
CA GLU A 94 25.65 12.02 -17.62
C GLU A 94 25.77 12.81 -16.29
N TYR A 95 26.98 13.27 -15.99
CA TYR A 95 27.25 14.14 -14.83
C TYR A 95 26.59 15.51 -14.99
N GLU A 96 26.78 16.17 -16.14
CA GLU A 96 26.18 17.47 -16.41
C GLU A 96 24.65 17.39 -16.48
N TYR A 97 24.09 16.34 -17.09
CA TYR A 97 22.64 16.12 -17.10
C TYR A 97 22.05 16.00 -15.69
N ARG A 98 22.65 15.18 -14.82
CA ARG A 98 22.20 15.00 -13.42
C ARG A 98 22.35 16.28 -12.60
N LYS A 99 23.39 17.08 -12.85
CA LYS A 99 23.59 18.39 -12.22
C LYS A 99 22.47 19.38 -12.59
N THR A 100 22.02 19.40 -13.84
CA THR A 100 20.92 20.30 -14.26
C THR A 100 19.56 19.91 -13.68
N LEU A 101 19.31 18.61 -13.46
CA LEU A 101 18.09 18.13 -12.81
C LEU A 101 18.04 18.55 -11.33
N LEU A 102 19.19 18.57 -10.66
CA LEU A 102 19.29 18.99 -9.26
C LEU A 102 19.09 20.50 -9.08
N VAL A 103 19.62 21.34 -9.99
CA VAL A 103 19.40 22.80 -9.94
C VAL A 103 17.92 23.16 -10.12
N LYS A 104 17.21 22.49 -11.02
CA LYS A 104 15.77 22.71 -11.22
C LYS A 104 14.91 22.28 -10.02
N ALA A 105 15.38 21.32 -9.23
CA ALA A 105 14.70 20.89 -8.01
C ALA A 105 14.85 21.89 -6.85
N ASP A 106 15.91 22.72 -6.86
CA ASP A 106 16.19 23.72 -5.81
C ASP A 106 15.50 25.08 -6.08
N THR A 107 15.04 25.33 -7.32
CA THR A 107 14.43 26.62 -7.72
C THR A 107 12.89 26.65 -7.60
N LYS A 108 12.27 25.63 -6.98
CA LYS A 108 10.82 25.48 -6.86
C LYS A 108 10.40 25.34 -5.40
#